data_AF-A0A8B7DIW1-F1
#
_entry.id   AF-A0A8B7DIW1-F1
#
_cell.length_a   1.000
_cell.length_b   1.000
_cell.length_c   1.000
_cell.angle_alpha   90.00
_cell.angle_beta   90.00
_cell.angle_gamma   90.00
#
_symmetry.space_group_name_H-M   'P 1'
#
loop_
_entity.id
_entity.type
_entity.pdbx_description
1 polymer ?
#
loop_
_entity_poly.entity_id
_entity_poly.type
_entity_poly.pdbx_seq_one_letter_code
_entity_poly.pdbx_strand_id
1 'polypeptide(L)'
;MLVTKHIHISRWLFKMNDHFDGRGTAYCDVLLHLTCYQQVLKEQEKYGENWSNQWAYEDSYNKVLKEIPSILKTAVPVDKSVYATWKDFIETFLVQGGVIEAYPPSQSITGITANVLIEPDGTILMLSVADQIWIDLECT
;
A
#
# COMPACT_ATOMS: atom_id res chain seq x y z
N MET A 1 12.98 6.54 0.99
CA MET A 1 11.67 6.06 1.46
C MET A 1 10.89 5.62 0.23
N LEU A 2 10.09 4.57 0.36
CA LEU A 2 9.37 3.93 -0.74
C LEU A 2 8.50 4.93 -1.54
N VAL A 3 7.73 5.77 -0.84
CA VAL A 3 6.87 6.81 -1.44
C VAL A 3 7.66 7.81 -2.30
N THR A 4 8.78 8.36 -1.81
CA THR A 4 9.56 9.37 -2.56
C THR A 4 10.10 8.82 -3.88
N LYS A 5 10.51 7.55 -3.90
CA LYS A 5 11.02 6.90 -5.11
C LYS A 5 9.91 6.62 -6.13
N HIS A 6 8.69 6.39 -5.63
CA HIS A 6 7.53 6.04 -6.44
C HIS A 6 6.39 7.04 -6.24
N ILE A 7 6.71 8.33 -6.44
CA ILE A 7 5.81 9.45 -6.13
C ILE A 7 4.51 9.47 -6.96
N HIS A 8 4.46 8.70 -8.05
CA HIS A 8 3.27 8.54 -8.90
C HIS A 8 2.25 7.55 -8.33
N ILE A 9 2.60 6.79 -7.29
CA ILE A 9 1.69 5.85 -6.66
C ILE A 9 0.76 6.62 -5.72
N SER A 10 -0.54 6.56 -6.02
CA SER A 10 -1.56 7.22 -5.21
C SER A 10 -1.81 6.52 -3.88
N ARG A 11 -2.10 5.22 -3.97
CA ARG A 11 -2.58 4.38 -2.87
C ARG A 11 -1.53 3.35 -2.50
N TRP A 12 -1.32 3.18 -1.20
CA TRP A 12 -0.43 2.16 -0.63
C TRP A 12 -1.27 1.17 0.17
N LEU A 13 -1.02 -0.12 0.01
CA LEU A 13 -1.66 -1.16 0.79
C LEU A 13 -0.74 -1.63 1.92
N PHE A 14 -1.34 -1.88 3.07
CA PHE A 14 -0.76 -2.56 4.21
C PHE A 14 -1.41 -3.94 4.30
N LYS A 15 -0.63 -5.02 4.23
CA LYS A 15 -1.14 -6.39 4.33
C LYS A 15 -0.44 -7.14 5.45
N MET A 16 -1.20 -7.68 6.40
CA MET A 16 -0.68 -8.52 7.48
C MET A 16 -0.21 -9.88 6.96
N ASN A 17 0.77 -10.47 7.65
CA ASN A 17 1.38 -11.74 7.25
C ASN A 17 0.48 -12.97 7.48
N ASP A 18 -0.39 -12.93 8.49
CA ASP A 18 -1.13 -14.08 9.02
C ASP A 18 -2.62 -14.09 8.62
N HIS A 19 -3.08 -13.06 7.90
CA HIS A 19 -4.45 -12.94 7.46
C HIS A 19 -4.61 -13.28 5.98
N PHE A 20 -5.69 -14.00 5.68
CA PHE A 20 -6.15 -14.30 4.33
C PHE A 20 -7.48 -13.60 4.06
N ASP A 21 -7.86 -13.55 2.78
CA ASP A 21 -9.11 -12.95 2.31
C ASP A 21 -9.29 -11.46 2.63
N GLY A 22 -8.20 -10.68 2.55
CA GLY A 22 -8.21 -9.23 2.70
C GLY A 22 -8.56 -8.68 4.10
N ARG A 23 -8.83 -9.56 5.07
CA ARG A 23 -9.13 -9.19 6.48
C ARG A 23 -7.99 -8.47 7.19
N GLY A 24 -6.75 -8.71 6.75
CA GLY A 24 -5.56 -8.02 7.23
C GLY A 24 -5.09 -6.91 6.30
N THR A 25 -5.96 -6.36 5.45
CA THR A 25 -5.62 -5.29 4.50
C THR A 25 -6.12 -3.93 4.99
N ALA A 26 -5.27 -2.91 4.88
CA ALA A 26 -5.65 -1.51 4.95
C ALA A 26 -5.05 -0.75 3.76
N TYR A 27 -5.61 0.40 3.41
CA TYR A 27 -5.06 1.26 2.37
C TYR A 27 -4.86 2.69 2.87
N CYS A 28 -3.96 3.43 2.22
CA CYS A 28 -3.73 4.84 2.49
C CYS A 28 -3.49 5.58 1.17
N ASP A 29 -4.33 6.59 0.88
CA ASP A 29 -4.21 7.45 -0.29
C ASP A 29 -3.18 8.56 -0.06
N VAL A 30 -1.91 8.17 -0.03
CA VAL A 30 -0.81 9.06 0.33
C VAL A 30 -0.75 10.29 -0.57
N LEU A 31 -0.91 10.11 -1.88
CA LEU A 31 -0.78 11.19 -2.86
C LEU A 31 -1.86 12.27 -2.71
N LEU A 32 -3.08 11.88 -2.31
CA LEU A 32 -4.20 12.78 -2.09
C LEU A 32 -3.91 13.79 -0.97
N HIS A 33 -3.09 13.40 0.00
CA HIS A 33 -2.78 14.19 1.19
C HIS A 33 -1.37 14.79 1.19
N LEU A 34 -0.56 14.51 0.17
CA LEU A 34 0.84 14.93 0.11
C LEU A 34 0.97 16.37 -0.42
N THR A 35 1.13 17.32 0.49
CA THR A 35 1.19 18.75 0.16
C THR A 35 2.45 19.14 -0.62
N CYS A 36 3.59 18.50 -0.35
CA CYS A 36 4.83 18.73 -1.10
C CYS A 36 4.86 18.10 -2.50
N TYR A 37 3.81 17.39 -2.93
CA TYR A 37 3.80 16.61 -4.17
C TYR A 37 4.28 17.39 -5.40
N GLN A 38 3.76 18.60 -5.62
CA GLN A 38 4.12 19.44 -6.76
C GLN A 38 5.59 19.87 -6.76
N GLN A 39 6.20 20.01 -5.58
CA GLN A 39 7.62 20.34 -5.47
C GLN A 39 8.48 19.11 -5.78
N VAL A 40 8.09 17.95 -5.25
CA VAL A 40 8.78 16.67 -5.50
C VAL A 40 8.77 16.31 -6.97
N LEU A 41 7.64 16.53 -7.68
CA LEU A 41 7.56 16.30 -9.13
C LEU A 41 8.56 17.17 -9.92
N LYS A 42 8.65 18.47 -9.58
CA LYS A 42 9.60 19.38 -10.23
C LYS A 42 11.05 18.98 -9.96
N GLU A 43 11.35 18.51 -8.76
CA GLU A 43 12.68 17.99 -8.44
C GLU A 43 12.98 16.69 -9.20
N GLN A 44 12.02 15.77 -9.29
CA GLN A 44 12.17 14.55 -10.06
C GLN A 44 12.43 14.84 -11.54
N GLU A 45 11.68 15.78 -12.14
CA GLU A 45 11.90 16.23 -13.51
C GLU A 45 13.28 16.88 -13.69
N LYS A 46 13.68 17.74 -12.76
CA LYS A 46 15.00 18.41 -12.76
C LYS A 46 16.16 17.42 -12.75
N TYR A 47 16.09 16.36 -11.95
CA TYR A 47 17.18 15.39 -11.82
C TYR A 47 17.09 14.24 -12.83
N GLY A 48 15.91 13.97 -13.42
CA GLY A 48 15.71 12.98 -14.48
C GLY A 48 16.24 11.60 -14.08
N GLU A 49 17.11 11.03 -14.91
CA GLU A 49 17.75 9.72 -14.65
C GLU A 49 18.54 9.69 -13.33
N ASN A 50 19.09 10.84 -12.91
CA ASN A 50 19.84 10.94 -11.66
C ASN A 50 18.96 10.78 -10.42
N TRP A 51 17.62 10.85 -10.55
CA TRP A 51 16.68 10.61 -9.45
C TRP A 51 16.78 9.22 -8.82
N SER A 52 17.38 8.25 -9.51
CA SER A 52 17.72 6.95 -8.94
C SER A 52 18.79 7.03 -7.83
N ASN A 53 19.60 8.09 -7.81
CA ASN A 53 20.67 8.30 -6.82
C ASN A 53 20.14 8.96 -5.55
N GLN A 54 20.59 8.47 -4.40
CA GLN A 54 20.14 8.95 -3.09
C GLN A 54 20.31 10.46 -2.88
N TRP A 55 21.42 11.04 -3.33
CA TRP A 55 21.70 12.47 -3.21
C TRP A 55 20.71 13.34 -3.99
N ALA A 56 20.11 12.82 -5.07
CA ALA A 56 19.25 13.59 -5.95
C ALA A 56 17.85 13.82 -5.35
N TYR A 57 17.37 12.91 -4.50
CA TYR A 57 16.05 13.00 -3.87
C TYR A 57 16.08 13.24 -2.36
N GLU A 58 17.24 13.53 -1.76
CA GLU A 58 17.38 13.65 -0.31
C GLU A 58 16.51 14.77 0.29
N ASP A 59 16.44 15.93 -0.36
CA ASP A 59 15.57 17.03 0.07
C ASP A 59 14.08 16.65 -0.03
N SER A 60 13.67 16.13 -1.18
CA SER A 60 12.33 15.55 -1.37
C SER A 60 12.01 14.44 -0.36
N TYR A 61 12.96 13.57 -0.03
CA TYR A 61 12.79 12.53 0.98
C TYR A 61 12.43 13.13 2.33
N ASN A 62 13.16 14.15 2.77
CA ASN A 62 12.92 14.81 4.05
C ASN A 62 11.57 15.54 4.08
N LYS A 63 11.14 16.14 2.97
CA LYS A 63 9.81 16.76 2.84
C LYS A 63 8.71 15.72 2.98
N VAL A 64 8.74 14.67 2.18
CA VAL A 64 7.72 13.61 2.22
C VAL A 64 7.71 12.94 3.60
N LEU A 65 8.88 12.60 4.18
CA LEU A 65 8.97 11.94 5.49
C LEU A 65 8.30 12.74 6.61
N LYS A 66 8.34 14.08 6.57
CA LYS A 66 7.69 14.94 7.57
C LYS A 66 6.16 14.85 7.51
N GLU A 67 5.59 14.61 6.33
CA GLU A 67 4.14 14.57 6.12
C GLU A 67 3.55 13.18 6.36
N ILE A 68 4.32 12.11 6.12
CA ILE A 68 3.85 10.72 6.21
C ILE A 68 3.14 10.41 7.54
N PRO A 69 3.67 10.75 8.73
CA PRO A 69 2.99 10.43 9.99
C PRO A 69 1.57 11.00 10.11
N SER A 70 1.33 12.21 9.58
CA SER A 70 -0.01 12.79 9.54
C SER A 70 -0.90 12.11 8.50
N ILE A 71 -0.34 11.79 7.33
CA ILE A 71 -1.06 11.12 6.23
C ILE A 71 -1.49 9.71 6.64
N LEU A 72 -0.65 8.95 7.34
CA LEU A 72 -1.00 7.59 7.78
C LEU A 72 -2.22 7.56 8.69
N LYS A 73 -2.58 8.67 9.36
CA LYS A 73 -3.80 8.75 10.17
C LYS A 73 -5.08 8.71 9.33
N THR A 74 -5.00 8.93 8.02
CA THR A 74 -6.13 8.84 7.08
C THR A 74 -6.25 7.44 6.47
N ALA A 75 -5.37 6.49 6.82
CA ALA A 75 -5.46 5.13 6.33
C ALA A 75 -6.74 4.42 6.82
N VAL A 76 -7.25 3.50 6.01
CA VAL A 76 -8.54 2.85 6.21
C VAL A 76 -8.38 1.33 6.15
N PRO A 77 -8.73 0.59 7.23
CA PRO A 77 -8.87 -0.87 7.16
C PRO A 77 -9.98 -1.27 6.19
N VAL A 78 -9.72 -2.27 5.35
CA VAL A 78 -10.67 -2.76 4.35
C VAL A 78 -11.83 -3.48 5.03
N ASP A 79 -11.53 -4.39 5.96
CA ASP A 79 -12.55 -5.08 6.75
C ASP A 79 -12.72 -4.43 8.13
N LYS A 80 -13.69 -3.51 8.21
CA LYS A 80 -14.03 -2.81 9.46
C LYS A 80 -14.68 -3.70 10.52
N SER A 81 -15.08 -4.92 10.18
CA SER A 81 -15.58 -5.89 11.16
C SER A 81 -14.46 -6.53 11.97
N VAL A 82 -13.24 -6.61 11.39
CA VAL A 82 -12.03 -7.09 12.06
C VAL A 82 -11.30 -5.95 12.76
N TYR A 83 -11.10 -4.83 12.05
CA TYR A 83 -10.43 -3.65 12.59
C TYR A 83 -11.30 -2.41 12.42
N ALA A 84 -11.92 -1.96 13.50
CA ALA A 84 -12.84 -0.82 13.47
C ALA A 84 -12.13 0.50 13.12
N THR A 85 -10.87 0.67 13.53
CA THR A 85 -10.09 1.89 13.30
C THR A 85 -8.69 1.58 12.78
N TRP A 86 -8.07 2.59 12.15
CA TRP A 86 -6.65 2.52 11.79
C TRP A 86 -5.75 2.23 12.99
N LYS A 87 -6.10 2.73 14.18
CA LYS A 87 -5.33 2.51 15.39
C LYS A 87 -5.26 1.02 15.74
N ASP A 88 -6.41 0.34 15.74
CA ASP A 88 -6.50 -1.09 16.06
C ASP A 88 -5.71 -1.92 15.03
N PHE A 89 -5.80 -1.52 13.75
CA PHE A 89 -5.07 -2.15 12.66
C PHE A 89 -3.55 -1.98 12.83
N ILE A 90 -3.06 -0.75 13.01
CA ILE A 90 -1.62 -0.48 13.00
C ILE A 90 -0.92 -1.03 14.25
N GLU A 91 -1.58 -1.05 15.41
CA GLU A 91 -1.05 -1.69 16.62
C GLU A 91 -0.82 -3.18 16.38
N THR A 92 -1.78 -3.85 15.72
CA THR A 92 -1.65 -5.27 15.37
C THR A 92 -0.60 -5.51 14.30
N PHE A 93 -0.56 -4.67 13.25
CA PHE A 93 0.42 -4.73 12.17
C PHE A 93 1.85 -4.58 12.68
N LEU A 94 2.09 -3.74 13.69
CA LEU A 94 3.42 -3.57 14.30
C LEU A 94 3.88 -4.78 15.11
N VAL A 95 2.95 -5.59 15.63
CA VAL A 95 3.25 -6.81 16.39
C VAL A 95 3.46 -8.01 15.45
N GLN A 96 2.56 -8.19 14.48
CA GLN A 96 2.55 -9.36 13.59
C GLN A 96 3.47 -9.17 12.37
N GLY A 97 3.78 -7.91 12.04
CA GLY A 97 4.43 -7.55 10.80
C GLY A 97 3.50 -7.66 9.59
N GLY A 98 4.03 -7.26 8.45
CA GLY A 98 3.33 -7.29 7.18
C GLY A 98 4.15 -6.66 6.08
N VAL A 99 3.51 -6.48 4.93
CA VAL A 99 4.10 -5.81 3.77
C VAL A 99 3.38 -4.50 3.50
N ILE A 100 4.14 -3.51 3.03
CA ILE A 100 3.61 -2.29 2.43
C ILE A 100 3.90 -2.37 0.94
N GLU A 101 2.86 -2.32 0.12
CA GLU A 101 2.98 -2.47 -1.33
C GLU A 101 2.26 -1.35 -2.09
N ALA A 102 2.74 -1.14 -3.31
CA ALA A 102 2.13 -0.24 -4.28
C ALA A 102 0.74 -0.74 -4.69
N TYR A 103 -0.28 0.11 -4.65
CA TYR A 103 -1.55 -0.22 -5.28
C TYR A 103 -1.49 0.13 -6.78
N PRO A 104 -1.87 -0.78 -7.70
CA PRO A 104 -1.99 -0.43 -9.10
C PRO A 104 -3.02 0.70 -9.28
N PRO A 105 -2.88 1.56 -10.31
CA PRO A 105 -3.84 2.63 -10.57
C PRO A 105 -5.20 2.04 -11.01
N SER A 106 -6.03 1.71 -10.02
CA SER A 106 -7.39 1.19 -10.15
C SER A 106 -8.29 1.89 -9.11
N GLN A 107 -9.58 2.00 -9.43
CA GLN A 107 -10.56 2.57 -8.50
C GLN A 107 -11.11 1.54 -7.51
N SER A 108 -11.21 0.26 -7.88
CA SER A 108 -11.64 -0.80 -6.97
C SER A 108 -10.42 -1.48 -6.36
N ILE A 109 -10.45 -1.76 -5.05
CA ILE A 109 -9.48 -2.66 -4.41
C ILE A 109 -9.88 -4.08 -4.79
N THR A 110 -9.05 -4.75 -5.60
CA THR A 110 -9.29 -6.12 -6.06
C THR A 110 -8.07 -7.00 -5.81
N GLY A 111 -8.30 -8.30 -5.62
CA GLY A 111 -7.23 -9.27 -5.41
C GLY A 111 -7.62 -10.64 -5.93
N ILE A 112 -6.80 -11.24 -6.78
CA ILE A 112 -6.98 -12.62 -7.22
C ILE A 112 -6.30 -13.54 -6.20
N THR A 113 -7.04 -14.55 -5.74
CA THR A 113 -6.50 -15.62 -4.90
C THR A 113 -6.57 -16.94 -5.65
N ALA A 114 -5.48 -17.71 -5.62
CA ALA A 114 -5.42 -19.05 -6.19
C ALA A 114 -5.01 -20.05 -5.11
N ASN A 115 -5.75 -21.15 -5.00
CA ASN A 115 -5.41 -22.26 -4.13
C ASN A 115 -4.64 -23.29 -4.95
N VAL A 116 -3.45 -23.66 -4.47
CA VAL A 116 -2.54 -24.59 -5.15
C VAL A 116 -2.19 -25.72 -4.18
N LEU A 117 -2.30 -26.96 -4.66
CA LEU A 117 -1.80 -28.15 -3.98
C LEU A 117 -0.40 -28.46 -4.50
N ILE A 118 0.55 -28.62 -3.59
CA ILE A 118 1.91 -29.10 -3.90
C ILE A 118 2.03 -30.49 -3.28
N GLU A 119 2.15 -31.51 -4.13
CA GLU A 119 2.32 -32.90 -3.69
C GLU A 119 3.76 -33.17 -3.26
N PRO A 120 4.02 -34.20 -2.41
CA PRO A 120 5.36 -34.50 -1.92
C PRO A 120 6.39 -34.83 -2.99
N ASP A 121 5.95 -35.27 -4.17
CA ASP A 121 6.79 -35.55 -5.33
C ASP A 121 7.13 -34.29 -6.15
N GLY A 122 6.60 -33.14 -5.75
CA GLY A 122 6.78 -31.85 -6.41
C GLY A 122 5.73 -31.52 -7.46
N THR A 123 4.71 -32.36 -7.67
CA THR A 123 3.60 -32.05 -8.57
C THR A 123 2.79 -30.86 -8.03
N ILE A 124 2.46 -29.91 -8.91
CA ILE A 124 1.73 -28.68 -8.56
C ILE A 124 0.38 -28.69 -9.27
N LEU A 125 -0.71 -28.63 -8.51
CA LEU A 125 -2.08 -28.64 -9.01
C LEU A 125 -2.83 -27.37 -8.58
N MET A 126 -3.39 -26.64 -9.54
CA MET A 126 -4.27 -25.51 -9.26
C MET A 126 -5.67 -26.03 -8.90
N LEU A 127 -6.11 -25.78 -7.67
CA LEU A 127 -7.38 -26.28 -7.16
C LEU A 127 -8.54 -25.33 -7.47
N SER A 128 -8.35 -24.04 -7.21
CA SER A 128 -9.37 -23.02 -7.44
C SER A 128 -8.76 -21.64 -7.61
N VAL A 129 -9.49 -20.75 -8.28
CA VAL A 129 -9.17 -19.33 -8.42
C VAL A 129 -10.40 -18.53 -8.04
N ALA A 130 -10.22 -17.46 -7.29
CA ALA A 130 -11.27 -16.56 -6.86
C ALA A 130 -10.82 -15.10 -6.99
N ASP A 131 -11.78 -14.20 -7.18
CA ASP A 131 -11.56 -12.76 -7.16
C ASP A 131 -12.17 -12.18 -5.88
N GLN A 132 -11.41 -11.31 -5.21
CA GLN A 132 -11.84 -10.56 -4.04
C GLN A 132 -12.08 -9.13 -4.47
N ILE A 133 -13.36 -8.77 -4.60
CA ILE A 133 -13.79 -7.42 -4.97
C ILE A 133 -14.25 -6.71 -3.71
N TRP A 134 -13.55 -5.65 -3.32
CA TRP A 134 -13.98 -4.77 -2.25
C TRP A 134 -14.70 -3.57 -2.86
N ILE A 135 -15.93 -3.31 -2.41
CA ILE A 135 -16.69 -2.13 -2.80
C ILE A 135 -16.24 -0.99 -1.89
N ASP A 136 -15.64 0.06 -2.46
CA ASP A 136 -15.46 1.34 -1.78
C ASP A 136 -16.87 1.89 -1.49
N LEU A 137 -17.36 1.72 -0.26
CA LEU A 137 -18.60 2.34 0.21
C LEU A 137 -18.38 3.84 0.46
N GLU A 138 -17.98 4.57 -0.57
CA GLU A 138 -18.06 6.03 -0.64
C GLU A 138 -18.81 6.42 -1.92
N CYS A 139 -20.10 6.09 -1.93
CA CYS A 139 -21.09 6.67 -2.84
C CYS A 139 -22.31 7.11 -2.00
N THR A 140 -22.14 8.16 -1.22
CA THR A 140 -23.23 9.01 -0.69
C THR A 140 -22.71 10.41 -0.45
#